data_AF-A0A1H1G855-F1
#
_entry.id   AF-A0A1H1G855-F1
#
_cell.length_a   1.000
_cell.length_b   1.000
_cell.length_c   1.000
_cell.angle_alpha   90.00
_cell.angle_beta   90.00
_cell.angle_gamma   90.00
#
_symmetry.space_group_name_H-M   'P 1'
#
loop_
_entity.id
_entity.type
_entity.pdbx_description
1 polymer ?
#
loop_
_entity_poly.entity_id
_entity_poly.type
_entity_poly.pdbx_seq_one_letter_code
_entity_poly.pdbx_strand_id
1 'polypeptide(L)' 'MGLRGSDDIHKMAKKVDASMATLNQALRKFGVPKGLGNSLTTLKTRTGDVISQLEMSQRRQ' A
#
# COMPACT_ATOMS: atom_id res chain seq x y z
N MET A 1 10.87 -25.27 -7.77
CA MET A 1 9.73 -24.80 -6.95
C MET A 1 9.86 -23.28 -6.81
N GLY A 2 9.21 -22.45 -7.64
CA GLY A 2 9.48 -20.99 -7.64
C GLY A 2 8.28 -20.07 -7.88
N LEU A 3 7.07 -20.60 -8.09
CA LEU A 3 5.92 -19.78 -8.55
C LEU A 3 4.93 -19.40 -7.45
N ARG A 4 4.99 -20.03 -6.26
CA ARG A 4 4.02 -19.77 -5.19
C ARG A 4 4.26 -18.43 -4.48
N GLY A 5 5.52 -18.13 -4.11
CA GLY A 5 5.86 -16.91 -3.37
C GLY A 5 5.58 -15.60 -4.13
N SER A 6 5.72 -15.61 -5.46
CA SER A 6 5.42 -14.43 -6.29
C SER A 6 3.93 -14.11 -6.28
N ASP A 7 3.04 -15.09 -6.48
CA ASP A 7 1.60 -14.86 -6.51
C ASP A 7 1.07 -14.31 -5.16
N ASP A 8 1.65 -14.78 -4.06
CA ASP A 8 1.32 -14.33 -2.70
C ASP A 8 1.73 -12.86 -2.45
N ILE A 9 2.92 -12.45 -2.92
CA ILE A 9 3.39 -11.06 -2.81
C ILE A 9 2.49 -10.12 -3.62
N HIS A 10 2.12 -10.53 -4.83
CA HIS A 10 1.26 -9.73 -5.71
C HIS A 10 -0.14 -9.55 -5.11
N LYS A 11 -0.70 -10.62 -4.52
CA LYS A 11 -1.96 -10.57 -3.77
C LYS A 11 -1.88 -9.67 -2.53
N MET A 12 -0.76 -9.70 -1.82
CA MET A 12 -0.55 -8.87 -0.64
C MET A 12 -0.44 -7.38 -1.01
N ALA A 13 0.34 -7.03 -2.03
CA ALA A 13 0.43 -5.67 -2.56
C ALA A 13 -0.96 -5.12 -2.96
N LYS A 14 -1.75 -5.93 -3.68
CA LYS A 14 -3.10 -5.56 -4.10
C LYS A 14 -4.06 -5.34 -2.93
N LYS A 15 -3.95 -6.15 -1.86
CA LYS A 15 -4.73 -5.95 -0.63
C LYS A 15 -4.38 -4.64 0.06
N VAL A 16 -3.08 -4.35 0.18
CA VAL A 16 -2.60 -3.11 0.81
C VAL A 16 -3.06 -1.88 0.03
N ASP A 17 -2.98 -1.91 -1.30
CA ASP A 17 -3.46 -0.84 -2.17
C ASP A 17 -4.98 -0.60 -2.00
N ALA A 18 -5.78 -1.68 -1.96
CA ALA A 18 -7.23 -1.59 -1.73
C ALA A 18 -7.59 -1.00 -0.36
N SER A 19 -6.86 -1.37 0.69
CA SER A 19 -7.01 -0.77 2.03
C SER A 19 -6.66 0.72 2.01
N MET A 20 -5.61 1.12 1.29
CA MET A 20 -5.20 2.52 1.16
C MET A 20 -6.22 3.34 0.36
N ALA A 21 -6.83 2.75 -0.67
CA ALA A 21 -7.91 3.38 -1.43
C ALA A 21 -9.14 3.64 -0.54
N THR A 22 -9.49 2.67 0.29
CA THR A 22 -10.60 2.79 1.27
C THR A 22 -10.31 3.89 2.29
N LEU A 23 -9.07 3.95 2.81
CA LEU A 23 -8.63 5.01 3.71
C LEU A 23 -8.74 6.39 3.04
N ASN A 24 -8.22 6.53 1.81
CA ASN A 24 -8.32 7.79 1.07
C ASN A 24 -9.78 8.21 0.83
N GLN A 25 -10.66 7.27 0.53
CA GLN A 25 -12.09 7.56 0.35
C GLN A 25 -12.73 8.03 1.66
N ALA A 26 -12.42 7.39 2.79
CA ALA A 26 -12.88 7.80 4.11
C ALA A 26 -12.38 9.21 4.46
N LEU A 27 -11.09 9.50 4.21
CA LEU A 27 -10.50 10.81 4.45
C LEU A 27 -11.11 11.91 3.56
N ARG A 28 -11.49 11.60 2.32
CA ARG A 28 -12.21 12.54 1.44
C ARG A 28 -13.64 12.80 1.92
N LYS A 29 -14.32 11.77 2.44
CA LYS A 29 -15.71 11.87 2.91
C LYS A 29 -15.84 12.56 4.26
N PHE A 30 -14.98 12.20 5.21
CA PHE A 30 -15.06 12.66 6.61
C PHE A 30 -14.08 13.79 6.93
N GLY A 31 -13.20 14.13 5.98
CA GLY A 31 -12.10 15.04 6.20
C GLY A 31 -10.94 14.37 6.93
N VAL A 32 -9.78 15.02 6.85
CA VAL A 32 -8.60 14.60 7.59
C VAL A 32 -8.65 15.22 8.99
N PRO A 33 -8.58 14.43 10.07
CA PRO A 33 -8.53 14.99 11.42
C PRO A 33 -7.35 15.95 11.59
N LYS A 34 -7.58 17.07 12.30
CA LYS A 34 -6.55 18.07 12.56
C LYS A 34 -5.33 17.42 13.24
N GLY A 35 -4.15 17.68 12.72
CA GLY A 35 -2.89 17.09 13.22
C GLY A 35 -2.51 15.75 12.60
N LEU A 36 -3.40 15.06 11.86
CA LEU A 36 -3.09 13.77 11.23
C LEU A 36 -2.71 13.86 9.75
N GLY A 37 -2.84 15.02 9.10
CA GLY A 37 -2.56 15.17 7.68
C GLY A 37 -1.15 14.76 7.28
N ASN A 38 -0.13 15.16 8.04
CA ASN A 38 1.25 14.80 7.74
C ASN A 38 1.51 13.29 7.95
N SER A 39 0.95 12.72 9.02
CA SER A 39 1.07 11.29 9.32
C SER A 39 0.40 10.42 8.26
N LEU A 40 -0.77 10.83 7.77
CA LEU A 40 -1.50 10.12 6.72
C LEU A 40 -0.81 10.22 5.35
N THR A 41 -0.27 11.38 5.01
CA THR A 41 0.58 11.54 3.82
C THR A 41 1.83 10.68 3.91
N THR A 42 2.51 10.67 5.06
CA THR A 42 3.70 9.83 5.29
C THR A 42 3.36 8.35 5.17
N LEU A 43 2.21 7.93 5.74
CA LEU A 43 1.72 6.56 5.63
C LEU A 43 1.45 6.17 4.17
N LYS A 44 0.83 7.07 3.39
CA LYS A 44 0.59 6.85 1.96
C LYS A 44 1.89 6.63 1.19
N THR A 45 2.87 7.51 1.38
CA THR A 45 4.17 7.41 0.69
C THR A 45 4.87 6.11 1.05
N ARG A 46 5.00 5.81 2.35
CA ARG A 46 5.67 4.58 2.81
C ARG A 46 4.97 3.31 2.30
N THR A 47 3.65 3.34 2.22
CA THR A 47 2.86 2.21 1.69
C THR A 47 3.16 1.98 0.21
N GLY A 48 3.24 3.05 -0.58
CA GLY A 48 3.67 2.98 -1.98
C GLY A 48 5.08 2.43 -2.13
N ASP A 49 6.03 2.92 -1.32
CA ASP A 49 7.43 2.48 -1.35
C ASP A 49 7.56 0.98 -1.03
N VAL A 50 6.78 0.47 -0.06
CA VAL A 50 6.76 -0.95 0.30
C VAL A 50 6.18 -1.80 -0.84
N ILE A 51 5.08 -1.36 -1.46
CA ILE A 51 4.51 -2.05 -2.63
C ILE A 51 5.54 -2.10 -3.77
N SER A 52 6.18 -0.97 -4.09
CA SER A 52 7.20 -0.91 -5.14
C SER A 52 8.40 -1.80 -4.83
N GLN A 53 8.85 -1.86 -3.57
CA GLN A 53 9.93 -2.77 -3.15
C GLN A 53 9.54 -4.24 -3.26
N LEU A 54 8.29 -4.60 -2.92
CA LEU A 54 7.76 -5.95 -3.06
C LEU A 54 7.68 -6.36 -4.54
N GLU A 55 7.19 -5.48 -5.41
CA GLU A 55 7.15 -5.71 -6.86
C GLU A 55 8.54 -5.83 -7.47
N MET A 56 9.49 -4.97 -7.08
CA MET A 56 10.89 -5.06 -7.53
C MET A 56 11.56 -6.35 -7.05
N SER A 57 11.29 -6.79 -5.81
CA SER A 57 11.81 -8.05 -5.26
C SER A 57 11.25 -9.26 -6.00
N GLN A 58 10.00 -9.20 -6.47
CA GLN A 58 9.40 -10.23 -7.31
C GLN A 58 10.04 -10.31 -8.70
N ARG A 59 10.34 -9.16 -9.34
CA ARG A 59 10.96 -9.13 -10.68
C ARG A 59 12.41 -9.61 -10.70
N ARG A 60 13.07 -9.65 -9.55
CA ARG A 60 14.48 -10.01 -9.40
C ARG A 60 14.69 -11.50 -9.07
N GLN A 61 13.61 -12.25 -8.83
CA GLN A 61 13.58 -13.72 -8.68
C GLN A 61 13.16 -14.38 -10.00
#